data_AF-A0A941EZ26-F1
#
_entry.id   AF-A0A941EZ26-F1
#
_cell.length_a   1.000
_cell.length_b   1.000
_cell.length_c   1.000
_cell.angle_alpha   90.00
_cell.angle_beta   90.00
_cell.angle_gamma   90.00
#
_symmetry.space_group_name_H-M   'P 1'
#
loop_
_entity.id
_entity.type
_entity.pdbx_description
1 polymer ?
#
loop_
_entity_poly.entity_id
_entity_poly.type
_entity_poly.pdbx_seq_one_letter_code
_entity_poly.pdbx_strand_id
1 'polypeptide(L)'
;MSNQIELELAANSGPAWLAVDGVPVTVSFPAEAVRFEGEQLCFLTNGSVVRTVPRSEVAALSWRAGARGRPGDPKNAGLSWTDEERDQLTAEVHGELSWAEIARRHERSGAAVRLEAQKLGLVEAPVR
;
A
#
# COMPACT_ATOMS: atom_id res chain seq x y z
N MET A 1 -10.54 2.79 -4.21
CA MET A 1 -9.48 1.96 -4.83
C MET A 1 -9.48 0.60 -4.14
N SER A 2 -9.50 -0.49 -4.91
CA SER A 2 -9.67 -1.85 -4.40
C SER A 2 -8.35 -2.40 -3.86
N ASN A 3 -8.35 -2.95 -2.64
CA ASN A 3 -7.21 -3.70 -2.12
C ASN A 3 -7.01 -4.98 -2.92
N GLN A 4 -5.75 -5.33 -3.21
CA GLN A 4 -5.39 -6.62 -3.79
C GLN A 4 -4.52 -7.39 -2.79
N ILE A 5 -4.83 -8.66 -2.60
CA ILE A 5 -4.04 -9.58 -1.78
C ILE A 5 -3.39 -10.56 -2.75
N GLU A 6 -2.08 -10.67 -2.70
CA GLU A 6 -1.34 -11.61 -3.53
C GLU A 6 -1.09 -12.89 -2.74
N LEU A 7 -1.53 -13.99 -3.32
CA LEU A 7 -1.32 -15.31 -2.76
C LEU A 7 -0.31 -16.04 -3.65
N GLU A 8 0.81 -16.44 -3.07
CA GLU A 8 1.70 -17.39 -3.72
C GLU A 8 1.28 -18.80 -3.32
N LEU A 9 0.79 -19.54 -4.30
CA LEU A 9 0.43 -20.94 -4.15
C LEU A 9 1.69 -21.80 -4.21
N ALA A 10 1.74 -22.84 -3.39
CA ALA A 10 2.85 -23.79 -3.44
C ALA A 10 2.89 -24.48 -4.81
N ALA A 11 4.09 -24.77 -5.31
CA ALA A 11 4.32 -25.34 -6.65
C ALA A 11 3.52 -26.64 -6.94
N ASN A 12 3.07 -27.34 -5.90
CA ASN A 12 2.31 -28.60 -5.98
C ASN A 12 0.90 -28.48 -5.40
N SER A 13 0.37 -27.27 -5.30
CA SER A 13 -0.83 -27.00 -4.55
C SER A 13 -1.72 -26.00 -5.25
N GLY A 14 -2.94 -26.44 -5.54
CA GLY A 14 -3.89 -25.74 -6.37
C GLY A 14 -4.53 -26.70 -7.38
N PRO A 15 -5.67 -26.32 -7.97
CA PRO A 15 -6.32 -27.15 -8.97
C PRO A 15 -5.38 -27.36 -10.17
N ALA A 16 -5.39 -28.56 -10.74
CA ALA A 16 -4.45 -29.05 -11.77
C ALA A 16 -4.30 -28.16 -13.03
N TRP A 17 -5.05 -27.06 -13.16
CA TRP A 17 -4.98 -26.10 -14.25
C TRP A 17 -4.03 -24.91 -14.02
N LEU A 18 -3.41 -24.78 -12.84
CA LEU A 18 -2.37 -23.77 -12.56
C LEU A 18 -0.95 -24.35 -12.51
N ALA A 19 -0.80 -25.67 -12.44
CA ALA A 19 0.51 -26.32 -12.37
C ALA A 19 1.15 -26.39 -13.77
N VAL A 20 1.96 -25.39 -14.10
CA VAL A 20 2.99 -25.54 -15.14
C VAL A 20 4.28 -25.92 -14.40
N ASP A 21 4.60 -27.21 -14.42
CA ASP A 21 5.85 -27.84 -13.98
C ASP A 21 6.60 -27.15 -12.83
N GLY A 22 6.08 -27.27 -11.61
CA GLY A 22 6.85 -26.99 -10.39
C GLY A 22 7.19 -25.52 -10.13
N VAL A 23 6.57 -24.58 -10.84
CA VAL A 23 6.76 -23.14 -10.61
C VAL A 23 5.65 -22.60 -9.69
N PRO A 24 5.99 -21.92 -8.57
CA PRO A 24 5.01 -21.25 -7.72
C PRO A 24 4.19 -20.24 -8.52
N VAL A 25 2.87 -20.25 -8.36
CA VAL A 25 1.97 -19.31 -9.06
C VAL A 25 1.47 -18.24 -8.08
N THR A 26 1.69 -16.99 -8.43
CA THR A 26 1.10 -15.84 -7.72
C THR A 26 -0.28 -15.53 -8.28
N VAL A 27 -1.30 -15.57 -7.42
CA VAL A 27 -2.68 -15.22 -7.75
C VAL A 27 -3.10 -14.01 -6.93
N SER A 28 -3.58 -12.96 -7.60
CA SER A 28 -4.06 -11.75 -6.93
C SER A 28 -5.57 -11.79 -6.75
N PHE A 29 -6.05 -11.66 -5.50
CA PHE A 29 -7.47 -11.61 -5.16
C PHE A 29 -7.86 -10.19 -4.72
N PRO A 30 -8.99 -9.63 -5.21
CA PRO A 30 -9.55 -8.40 -4.68
C PRO A 30 -10.21 -8.70 -3.32
N ALA A 31 -9.46 -8.51 -2.24
CA ALA A 31 -9.92 -8.77 -0.89
C ALA A 31 -9.38 -7.71 0.07
N GLU A 32 -10.15 -7.42 1.11
CA GLU A 32 -9.82 -6.43 2.13
C GLU A 32 -9.24 -7.05 3.39
N ALA A 33 -9.61 -8.31 3.66
CA ALA A 33 -9.15 -9.08 4.80
C ALA A 33 -8.91 -10.55 4.42
N VAL A 34 -8.05 -11.22 5.20
CA VAL A 34 -7.87 -12.67 5.17
C VAL A 34 -8.00 -13.18 6.59
N ARG A 35 -8.76 -14.25 6.76
CA ARG A 35 -8.94 -14.94 8.04
C ARG A 35 -8.64 -16.42 7.88
N PHE A 36 -8.10 -17.01 8.94
CA PHE A 36 -7.98 -18.46 9.05
C PHE A 36 -9.24 -18.99 9.73
N GLU A 37 -9.94 -19.88 9.04
CA GLU A 37 -11.08 -20.63 9.57
C GLU A 37 -10.75 -22.12 9.47
N GLY A 38 -10.18 -22.66 10.54
CA GLY A 38 -9.64 -24.02 10.55
C GLY A 38 -8.53 -24.21 9.52
N GLU A 39 -8.69 -25.20 8.65
CA GLU A 39 -7.75 -25.54 7.57
C GLU A 39 -7.92 -24.66 6.32
N GLN A 40 -8.67 -23.57 6.40
CA GLN A 40 -8.98 -22.72 5.25
C GLN A 40 -8.59 -21.26 5.46
N LEU A 41 -8.03 -20.62 4.42
CA LEU A 41 -7.89 -19.17 4.31
C LEU A 41 -9.13 -18.61 3.62
N CYS A 42 -9.91 -17.83 4.35
CA CYS A 42 -11.06 -17.10 3.84
C CYS A 42 -10.63 -15.66 3.50
N PHE A 43 -10.78 -15.27 2.25
CA PHE A 43 -10.58 -13.90 1.77
C PHE A 43 -11.92 -13.16 1.82
N LEU A 44 -11.94 -11.97 2.41
CA LEU A 44 -13.17 -11.23 2.66
C LEU A 44 -13.15 -9.85 2.01
N THR A 45 -14.32 -9.43 1.54
CA THR A 45 -14.60 -8.07 1.05
C THR A 45 -15.93 -7.63 1.65
N ASN A 46 -16.00 -6.44 2.25
CA ASN A 46 -17.20 -5.94 2.94
C ASN A 46 -17.78 -6.94 3.97
N GLY A 47 -16.91 -7.72 4.63
CA GLY A 47 -17.31 -8.73 5.62
C GLY A 47 -17.83 -10.05 5.06
N SER A 48 -17.97 -10.19 3.73
CA SER A 48 -18.38 -11.43 3.08
C SER A 48 -17.18 -12.19 2.54
N VAL A 49 -17.20 -13.53 2.64
CA VAL A 49 -16.17 -14.39 2.05
C VAL A 49 -16.32 -14.40 0.53
N VAL A 50 -15.28 -13.95 -0.18
CA VAL A 50 -15.23 -13.90 -1.65
C VAL A 50 -14.41 -15.05 -2.25
N ARG A 51 -13.49 -15.61 -1.47
CA ARG A 51 -12.68 -16.76 -1.88
C ARG A 51 -12.23 -17.55 -0.67
N THR A 52 -12.12 -18.85 -0.85
CA THR A 52 -11.52 -19.72 0.15
C THR A 52 -10.43 -20.59 -0.48
N VAL A 53 -9.31 -20.76 0.22
CA VAL A 53 -8.16 -21.57 -0.22
C VAL A 53 -7.72 -22.48 0.92
N PRO A 54 -7.49 -23.78 0.70
CA PRO A 54 -6.96 -24.65 1.75
C PRO A 54 -5.59 -24.18 2.21
N ARG A 55 -5.34 -24.19 3.52
CA ARG A 55 -4.08 -23.75 4.12
C ARG A 55 -2.88 -24.54 3.60
N SER A 56 -3.07 -25.83 3.34
CA SER A 56 -2.05 -26.71 2.77
C SER A 56 -1.58 -26.26 1.39
N GLU A 57 -2.33 -25.42 0.70
CA GLU A 57 -2.01 -24.96 -0.66
C GLU A 57 -1.27 -23.62 -0.73
N VAL A 58 -1.07 -22.97 0.42
CA VAL A 58 -0.47 -21.65 0.50
C VAL A 58 1.02 -21.77 0.82
N ALA A 59 1.89 -21.36 -0.11
CA ALA A 59 3.33 -21.28 0.14
C ALA A 59 3.71 -19.96 0.81
N ALA A 60 3.17 -18.85 0.29
CA ALA A 60 3.35 -17.54 0.90
C ALA A 60 2.10 -16.68 0.70
N LEU A 61 1.83 -15.80 1.66
CA LEU A 61 0.75 -14.81 1.58
C LEU A 61 1.40 -13.43 1.68
N SER A 62 1.20 -12.58 0.67
CA SER A 62 1.71 -11.22 0.67
C SER A 62 0.58 -10.22 0.41
N TRP A 63 0.62 -9.11 1.14
CA TRP A 63 -0.39 -8.07 1.00
C TRP A 63 0.16 -7.01 0.06
N ARG A 64 -0.32 -6.96 -1.19
CA ARG A 64 -0.22 -5.75 -1.99
C ARG A 64 -1.33 -4.79 -1.59
N ALA A 65 -1.23 -4.29 -0.36
CA ALA A 65 -1.98 -3.10 -0.01
C ALA A 65 -1.56 -2.00 -0.99
N GLY A 66 -2.44 -1.62 -1.92
CA GLY A 66 -2.31 -0.35 -2.62
C GLY A 66 -2.31 0.72 -1.53
N ALA A 67 -1.12 1.22 -1.20
CA ALA A 67 -0.81 2.22 -0.17
C ALA A 67 -1.92 2.45 0.87
N ARG A 68 -2.34 1.43 1.63
CA ARG A 68 -3.18 1.68 2.81
C ARG A 68 -2.25 2.09 3.93
N GLY A 69 -2.24 3.39 4.23
CA GLY A 69 -1.57 3.95 5.40
C GLY A 69 -1.96 3.17 6.66
N ARG A 70 -1.02 3.03 7.58
CA ARG A 70 -1.24 2.45 8.91
C ARG A 70 -2.31 3.27 9.65
N PRO A 71 -3.06 2.68 10.60
CA PRO A 71 -3.93 3.46 11.48
C PRO A 71 -3.11 4.58 12.15
N GLY A 72 -3.48 5.84 11.90
CA GLY A 72 -2.76 7.04 12.35
C GLY A 72 -1.91 7.73 11.28
N ASP A 73 -1.78 7.15 10.07
CA ASP A 73 -1.13 7.83 8.97
C ASP A 73 -1.98 9.01 8.46
N PRO A 74 -1.34 10.12 8.08
CA PRO A 74 -2.03 11.23 7.43
C PRO A 74 -2.80 10.76 6.19
N LYS A 75 -3.94 11.39 5.90
CA LYS A 75 -4.87 10.98 4.82
C LYS A 75 -4.18 10.80 3.46
N ASN A 76 -3.19 11.63 3.16
CA ASN A 76 -2.46 11.61 1.90
C ASN A 76 -1.13 10.83 1.98
N ALA A 77 -0.94 10.00 3.01
CA ALA A 77 0.24 9.15 3.14
C ALA A 77 0.35 8.18 1.96
N GLY A 78 1.50 8.19 1.28
CA GLY A 78 1.79 7.30 0.16
C GLY A 78 1.09 7.64 -1.16
N LEU A 79 0.24 8.69 -1.20
CA LEU A 79 -0.35 9.18 -2.43
C LEU A 79 0.67 9.99 -3.25
N SER A 80 0.54 9.94 -4.58
CA SER A 80 1.30 10.82 -5.48
C SER A 80 0.98 12.29 -5.22
N TRP A 81 1.94 13.18 -5.44
CA TRP A 81 1.71 14.63 -5.40
C TRP A 81 1.13 15.11 -6.74
N THR A 82 0.05 15.86 -6.70
CA THR A 82 -0.47 16.56 -7.89
C THR A 82 0.32 17.84 -8.15
N ASP A 83 0.19 18.40 -9.34
CA ASP A 83 0.87 19.65 -9.69
C ASP A 83 0.33 20.82 -8.86
N GLU A 84 -0.98 20.85 -8.58
CA GLU A 84 -1.59 21.86 -7.69
C GLU A 84 -1.06 21.76 -6.25
N GLU A 85 -0.88 20.53 -5.72
CA GLU A 85 -0.28 20.34 -4.39
C GLU A 85 1.17 20.85 -4.34
N ARG A 86 1.94 20.68 -5.43
CA ARG A 86 3.33 21.17 -5.52
C ARG A 86 3.42 22.68 -5.63
N ASP A 87 2.51 23.30 -6.39
CA ASP A 87 2.42 24.76 -6.49
C ASP A 87 2.08 25.36 -5.13
N GLN A 88 1.12 24.76 -4.41
CA GLN A 88 0.77 25.17 -3.07
C GLN A 88 1.94 24.97 -2.08
N LEU A 89 2.63 23.82 -2.15
CA LEU A 89 3.81 23.56 -1.32
C LEU A 89 4.89 24.64 -1.55
N THR A 90 5.13 25.01 -2.80
CA THR A 90 6.10 26.05 -3.17
C THR A 90 5.74 27.40 -2.54
N ALA A 91 4.48 27.83 -2.67
CA ALA A 91 4.00 29.06 -2.08
C ALA A 91 4.12 29.06 -0.54
N GLU A 92 3.83 27.92 0.10
CA GLU A 92 3.85 27.80 1.56
C GLU A 92 5.27 27.76 2.14
N VAL A 93 6.23 27.13 1.44
CA VAL A 93 7.64 27.15 1.83
C VAL A 93 8.22 28.56 1.72
N HIS A 94 7.89 29.30 0.64
CA HIS A 94 8.32 30.70 0.49
C HIS A 94 7.58 31.66 1.44
N GLY A 95 6.35 31.33 1.85
CA GLY A 95 5.56 32.11 2.79
C GLY A 95 5.95 31.93 4.27
N GLU A 96 7.11 31.34 4.55
CA GLU A 96 7.67 31.11 5.89
C GLU A 96 6.77 30.30 6.84
N LEU A 97 5.84 29.49 6.31
CA LEU A 97 5.04 28.57 7.14
C LEU A 97 5.94 27.50 7.77
N SER A 98 5.62 27.11 9.00
CA SER A 98 6.37 26.03 9.65
C SER A 98 6.08 24.69 8.98
N TRP A 99 7.07 23.80 8.94
CA TRP A 99 6.91 22.45 8.38
C TRP A 99 5.76 21.65 8.99
N ALA A 100 5.43 21.91 10.26
CA ALA A 100 4.30 21.28 10.94
C ALA A 100 2.95 21.76 10.38
N GLU A 101 2.83 23.05 10.06
CA GLU A 101 1.63 23.62 9.48
C GLU A 101 1.44 23.18 8.03
N ILE A 102 2.52 23.16 7.25
CA ILE A 102 2.50 22.66 5.87
C ILE A 102 2.08 21.18 5.88
N ALA A 103 2.67 20.34 6.72
CA ALA A 103 2.29 18.93 6.85
C ALA A 103 0.81 18.74 7.18
N ARG A 104 0.27 19.55 8.09
CA ARG A 104 -1.15 19.51 8.46
C ARG A 104 -2.06 19.92 7.30
N ARG A 105 -1.71 20.96 6.54
CA ARG A 105 -2.51 21.45 5.40
C ARG A 105 -2.55 20.47 4.24
N HIS A 106 -1.42 19.84 3.95
CA HIS A 106 -1.32 18.83 2.90
C HIS A 106 -1.83 17.45 3.34
N GLU A 107 -2.26 17.30 4.60
CA GLU A 107 -2.65 16.03 5.21
C GLU A 107 -1.59 14.93 4.99
N ARG A 108 -0.31 15.31 5.06
CA ARG A 108 0.87 14.45 4.83
C ARG A 108 1.81 14.48 6.03
N SER A 109 2.74 13.53 6.11
CA SER A 109 3.76 13.55 7.17
C SER A 109 4.78 14.66 6.94
N GLY A 110 5.35 15.22 8.00
CA GLY A 110 6.41 16.24 7.87
C GLY A 110 7.64 15.74 7.13
N ALA A 111 7.90 14.43 7.10
CA ALA A 111 8.95 13.84 6.29
C ALA A 111 8.60 13.85 4.79
N ALA A 112 7.35 13.51 4.44
CA ALA A 112 6.88 13.50 3.05
C ALA A 112 6.91 14.90 2.43
N VAL A 113 6.48 15.92 3.19
CA VAL A 113 6.52 17.32 2.76
C VAL A 113 7.95 17.79 2.51
N ARG A 114 8.88 17.52 3.44
CA ARG A 114 10.30 17.91 3.27
C ARG A 114 10.95 17.20 2.09
N LEU A 115 10.65 15.92 1.89
CA LEU A 115 11.18 15.16 0.77
C LEU A 115 10.70 15.73 -0.56
N GLU A 116 9.43 16.09 -0.67
CA GLU A 116 8.92 16.71 -1.90
C GLU A 116 9.51 18.10 -2.11
N ALA A 117 9.65 18.91 -1.05
CA ALA A 117 10.32 20.21 -1.12
C ALA A 117 11.78 20.09 -1.60
N GLN A 118 12.51 19.05 -1.17
CA GLN A 118 13.86 18.76 -1.68
C GLN A 118 13.86 18.42 -3.17
N LYS A 119 12.91 17.60 -3.64
CA LYS A 119 12.81 17.25 -5.07
C LYS A 119 12.51 18.46 -5.94
N LEU A 120 11.74 19.42 -5.41
CA LEU A 120 11.43 20.69 -6.06
C LEU A 120 12.58 21.70 -5.95
N GLY A 121 13.66 21.37 -5.24
CA GLY A 121 14.81 22.26 -5.04
C GLY A 121 14.51 23.45 -4.12
N LEU A 122 13.44 23.40 -3.33
CA LEU A 122 13.04 24.47 -2.42
C LEU A 122 13.89 24.51 -1.14
N VAL A 123 14.52 23.38 -0.79
CA VAL A 123 15.38 23.23 0.38
C VAL A 123 16.57 22.36 0.04
N GLU A 124 17.72 22.65 0.64
CA GLU A 124 18.92 21.82 0.48
C GLU A 124 18.72 20.44 1.11
N ALA A 125 19.25 19.41 0.45
CA ALA A 125 19.33 18.09 1.05
C ALA A 125 20.28 18.16 2.27
N PRO A 126 19.96 17.50 3.40
CA PRO A 126 20.87 17.47 4.53
C PRO A 126 22.20 16.87 4.09
N VAL A 127 23.27 17.67 4.20
CA VAL A 127 24.64 17.21 4.01
C VAL A 127 24.88 16.13 5.06
N ARG A 128 25.15 14.90 4.60
CA ARG A 128 25.46 13.75 5.46
C ARG A 128 26.85 13.87 6.07
#